data_AF-A0A7R6Z692-F1
#
_entry.id   AF-A0A7R6Z692-F1
#
_cell.length_a   1.000
_cell.length_b   1.000
_cell.length_c   1.000
_cell.angle_alpha   90.00
_cell.angle_beta   90.00
_cell.angle_gamma   90.00
#
_symmetry.space_group_name_H-M   'P 1'
#
loop_
_entity.id
_entity.type
_entity.pdbx_description
1 polymer ?
#
loop_
_entity_poly.entity_id
_entity_poly.type
_entity_poly.pdbx_seq_one_letter_code
_entity_poly.pdbx_strand_id
1 'polypeptide(L)'
;MNAMTGFSLDNRMTIVLFAGMGGGCDGLEEAGFHVHVAINHDPVAVAVHEKRHPHTKHLRCDVFEADPRKVTNGRGVRVLHASPDCTHFSVAKGSKPVSKRRRSLAWVICRWAGTVRPETITMENVQEIRTWGPLIAKRDPATGRVMRQRPAAHDQADRRMQCSARLCGGGRVRLRVLSLGAGVQSTTVALMAAHGELGPMPDAAIFADVGAEPKAVYEHLDWLEKQLPFPVHRVSAGNLRADLMKQRSTRAYALMPIPAFVAGARGGSVNRSCTRDYKIRPIIKQLRAMLDLTGKRAPKHVLVEQWIGISTDETIRMRPSRDAWIEHRWPLIEKRMSRGDCVEWFKRRYPGKPLVKSACTFCPYHSNDAWRALTVEEFEDAVAVDHMIRHARAGQQSLNGQVFLHPSLKPLDQVDLSTAEERGQLNLFLNECEGMCGV
;
A
#
# COMPACT_ATOMS: atom_id res chain seq x y z
N MET A 1 -37.98 -23.57 -12.78
CA MET A 1 -36.90 -24.58 -12.91
C MET A 1 -35.59 -23.85 -12.73
N ASN A 2 -34.99 -23.92 -11.53
CA ASN A 2 -33.74 -23.24 -11.22
C ASN A 2 -32.60 -23.94 -11.95
N ALA A 3 -31.88 -23.20 -12.80
CA ALA A 3 -30.64 -23.65 -13.39
C ALA A 3 -29.61 -23.82 -12.27
N MET A 4 -29.32 -25.06 -11.89
CA MET A 4 -28.13 -25.40 -11.12
C MET A 4 -26.92 -25.09 -11.99
N THR A 5 -26.29 -23.95 -11.74
CA THR A 5 -25.01 -23.55 -12.34
C THR A 5 -23.95 -24.60 -11.98
N GLY A 6 -23.34 -25.18 -13.00
CA GLY A 6 -22.39 -26.28 -12.86
C GLY A 6 -21.22 -25.96 -11.93
N PHE A 7 -20.83 -26.96 -11.14
CA PHE A 7 -19.67 -26.91 -10.26
C PHE A 7 -18.40 -26.56 -11.06
N SER A 8 -17.67 -25.54 -10.60
CA SER A 8 -16.35 -25.22 -11.13
C SER A 8 -15.40 -26.41 -10.90
N LEU A 9 -14.81 -26.94 -11.97
CA LEU A 9 -13.88 -28.08 -11.98
C LEU A 9 -12.53 -27.78 -11.30
N ASP A 10 -12.39 -26.68 -10.56
CA ASP A 10 -11.14 -26.33 -9.92
C ASP A 10 -10.99 -27.08 -8.59
N ASN A 11 -9.86 -27.76 -8.41
CA ASN A 11 -9.58 -28.57 -7.21
C ASN A 11 -9.31 -27.72 -5.94
N ARG A 12 -9.75 -26.45 -5.90
CA ARG A 12 -9.51 -25.55 -4.77
C ARG A 12 -10.60 -25.72 -3.70
N MET A 13 -10.23 -25.42 -2.46
CA MET A 13 -11.11 -25.55 -1.30
C MET A 13 -11.67 -24.22 -0.84
N THR A 14 -12.91 -24.26 -0.37
CA THR A 14 -13.53 -23.21 0.45
C THR A 14 -13.60 -23.71 1.89
N ILE A 15 -13.02 -22.95 2.82
CA ILE A 15 -12.87 -23.34 4.21
C ILE A 15 -13.49 -22.24 5.10
N VAL A 16 -14.32 -22.65 6.05
CA VAL A 16 -14.99 -21.76 6.98
C VAL A 16 -14.53 -22.06 8.41
N LEU A 17 -13.89 -21.07 9.03
CA LEU A 17 -13.53 -21.07 10.44
C LEU A 17 -14.65 -20.43 11.25
N PHE A 18 -14.93 -20.97 12.44
CA PHE A 18 -15.99 -20.48 13.31
C PHE A 18 -17.38 -20.56 12.64
N ALA A 19 -17.68 -21.69 12.01
CA ALA A 19 -18.85 -21.85 11.13
C ALA A 19 -20.21 -21.58 11.81
N GLY A 20 -20.28 -21.58 13.15
CA GLY A 20 -21.52 -21.33 13.88
C GLY A 20 -22.61 -22.28 13.44
N MET A 21 -23.82 -21.74 13.23
CA MET A 21 -24.98 -22.47 12.68
C MET A 21 -25.07 -22.41 11.13
N GLY A 22 -24.11 -21.81 10.44
CA GLY A 22 -24.01 -21.88 8.96
C GLY A 22 -24.23 -20.60 8.17
N GLY A 23 -24.60 -19.48 8.77
CA GLY A 23 -24.92 -18.27 7.99
C GLY A 23 -23.82 -17.80 7.03
N GLY A 24 -22.55 -17.90 7.45
CA GLY A 24 -21.41 -17.60 6.57
C GLY A 24 -21.19 -18.64 5.46
N CYS A 25 -21.55 -19.90 5.73
CA CYS A 25 -21.51 -20.99 4.74
C CYS A 25 -22.61 -20.80 3.69
N ASP A 26 -23.84 -20.46 4.11
CA ASP A 26 -24.96 -20.20 3.20
C ASP A 26 -24.63 -19.10 2.19
N GLY A 27 -24.11 -17.97 2.67
CA GLY A 27 -23.75 -16.85 1.78
C GLY A 27 -22.64 -17.22 0.79
N LEU A 28 -21.74 -18.14 1.15
CA LEU A 28 -20.72 -18.65 0.23
C LEU A 28 -21.32 -19.60 -0.81
N GLU A 29 -22.19 -20.52 -0.39
CA GLU A 29 -22.89 -21.46 -1.28
C GLU A 29 -23.79 -20.70 -2.29
N GLU A 30 -24.54 -19.70 -1.82
CA GLU A 30 -25.36 -18.81 -2.67
C GLU A 30 -24.51 -18.03 -3.68
N ALA A 31 -23.29 -17.65 -3.31
CA ALA A 31 -22.33 -17.02 -4.21
C ALA A 31 -21.61 -18.02 -5.14
N GLY A 32 -21.97 -19.30 -5.13
CA GLY A 32 -21.40 -20.35 -5.98
C GLY A 32 -20.10 -20.95 -5.43
N PHE A 33 -19.74 -20.68 -4.17
CA PHE A 33 -18.57 -21.26 -3.52
C PHE A 33 -18.96 -22.43 -2.62
N HIS A 34 -18.85 -23.63 -3.16
CA HIS A 34 -19.07 -24.87 -2.43
C HIS A 34 -18.18 -24.97 -1.18
N VAL A 35 -18.79 -25.09 0.00
CA VAL A 35 -18.09 -25.18 1.29
C VAL A 35 -17.58 -26.59 1.50
N HIS A 36 -16.26 -26.73 1.53
CA HIS A 36 -15.61 -28.04 1.64
C HIS A 36 -15.38 -28.44 3.09
N VAL A 37 -14.97 -27.49 3.94
CA VAL A 37 -14.65 -27.75 5.34
C VAL A 37 -15.22 -26.64 6.22
N ALA A 38 -15.93 -27.03 7.28
CA ALA A 38 -16.42 -26.14 8.32
C ALA A 38 -15.83 -26.54 9.68
N ILE A 39 -15.27 -25.58 10.42
CA ILE A 39 -14.62 -25.83 11.71
C ILE A 39 -15.38 -25.10 12.82
N ASN A 40 -15.84 -25.86 13.82
CA ASN A 40 -16.50 -25.32 15.00
C ASN A 40 -16.35 -26.30 16.18
N HIS A 41 -16.28 -25.79 17.40
CA HIS A 41 -16.12 -26.61 18.62
C HIS A 41 -17.46 -26.94 19.28
N ASP A 42 -18.50 -26.13 19.05
CA ASP A 42 -19.81 -26.31 19.68
C ASP A 42 -20.57 -27.48 19.02
N PRO A 43 -20.86 -28.57 19.77
CA PRO A 43 -21.53 -29.75 19.22
C PRO A 43 -22.95 -29.45 18.72
N VAL A 44 -23.67 -28.50 19.32
CA VAL A 44 -25.04 -28.14 18.90
C VAL A 44 -24.98 -27.40 17.57
N ALA A 45 -24.08 -26.43 17.46
CA ALA A 45 -23.89 -25.66 16.24
C ALA A 45 -23.43 -26.56 15.07
N VAL A 46 -22.51 -27.50 15.33
CA VAL A 46 -22.10 -28.51 14.34
C VAL A 46 -23.28 -29.40 13.92
N ALA A 47 -24.06 -29.92 14.86
CA ALA A 47 -25.20 -30.78 14.52
C ALA A 47 -26.25 -30.08 13.65
N VAL A 48 -26.54 -28.80 13.92
CA VAL A 48 -27.41 -27.96 13.07
C VAL A 48 -26.78 -27.77 11.69
N HIS A 49 -25.48 -27.49 11.65
CA HIS A 49 -24.75 -27.27 10.40
C HIS A 49 -24.65 -28.54 9.54
N GLU A 50 -24.49 -29.73 10.13
CA GLU A 50 -24.45 -31.03 9.46
C GLU A 50 -25.77 -31.34 8.76
N LYS A 51 -26.90 -31.02 9.41
CA LYS A 51 -28.22 -31.17 8.81
C LYS A 51 -28.43 -30.22 7.63
N ARG A 52 -27.86 -29.01 7.70
CA ARG A 52 -28.01 -27.95 6.68
C ARG A 52 -27.07 -28.12 5.50
N HIS A 53 -25.83 -28.55 5.74
CA HIS A 53 -24.78 -28.73 4.73
C HIS A 53 -24.20 -30.15 4.81
N PRO A 54 -24.95 -31.20 4.45
CA PRO A 54 -24.52 -32.60 4.61
C PRO A 54 -23.30 -32.97 3.76
N HIS A 55 -22.98 -32.19 2.72
CA HIS A 55 -21.81 -32.36 1.86
C HIS A 55 -20.52 -31.76 2.43
N THR A 56 -20.63 -30.85 3.40
CA THR A 56 -19.46 -30.21 4.02
C THR A 56 -18.78 -31.20 4.97
N LYS A 57 -17.45 -31.17 5.05
CA LYS A 57 -16.71 -31.89 6.10
C LYS A 57 -16.63 -31.03 7.37
N HIS A 58 -17.23 -31.49 8.46
CA HIS A 58 -17.22 -30.77 9.73
C HIS A 58 -16.08 -31.25 10.61
N LEU A 59 -15.25 -30.30 11.06
CA LEU A 59 -14.21 -30.56 12.05
C LEU A 59 -14.68 -30.01 13.39
N ARG A 60 -15.08 -30.93 14.28
CA ARG A 60 -15.50 -30.60 15.65
C ARG A 60 -14.31 -30.48 16.59
N CYS A 61 -13.61 -29.35 16.55
CA CYS A 61 -12.44 -29.08 17.38
C CYS A 61 -12.23 -27.59 17.65
N ASP A 62 -11.28 -27.25 18.53
CA ASP A 62 -10.78 -25.87 18.63
C ASP A 62 -10.09 -25.52 17.30
N VAL A 63 -10.37 -24.32 16.78
CA VAL A 63 -9.78 -23.82 15.53
C VAL A 63 -8.25 -23.79 15.55
N PHE A 64 -7.62 -23.70 16.74
CA PHE A 64 -6.16 -23.79 16.87
C PHE A 64 -5.62 -25.22 16.77
N GLU A 65 -6.45 -26.24 16.98
CA GLU A 65 -6.07 -27.65 16.84
C GLU A 65 -6.12 -28.10 15.37
N ALA A 66 -6.96 -27.45 14.57
CA ALA A 66 -7.03 -27.69 13.13
C ALA A 66 -5.74 -27.22 12.42
N ASP A 67 -4.91 -28.18 12.02
CA ASP A 67 -3.70 -27.92 11.23
C ASP A 67 -4.07 -27.62 9.76
N PRO A 68 -3.82 -26.39 9.25
CA PRO A 68 -4.17 -26.01 7.89
C PRO A 68 -3.62 -26.97 6.83
N ARG A 69 -2.42 -27.54 7.03
CA ARG A 69 -1.79 -28.46 6.06
C ARG A 69 -2.53 -29.79 5.99
N LYS A 70 -2.93 -30.33 7.15
CA LYS A 70 -3.69 -31.58 7.23
C LYS A 70 -5.11 -31.41 6.71
N VAL A 71 -5.74 -30.27 7.01
CA VAL A 71 -7.11 -29.98 6.56
C VAL A 71 -7.17 -29.85 5.04
N THR A 72 -6.19 -29.17 4.44
CA THR A 72 -6.14 -28.96 2.99
C THR A 72 -5.62 -30.15 2.21
N ASN A 73 -4.79 -31.00 2.83
CA ASN A 73 -4.17 -32.16 2.20
C ASN A 73 -3.50 -31.82 0.86
N GLY A 74 -2.80 -30.68 0.81
CA GLY A 74 -2.12 -30.19 -0.40
C GLY A 74 -3.02 -29.50 -1.43
N ARG A 75 -4.34 -29.49 -1.25
CA ARG A 75 -5.26 -28.73 -2.12
C ARG A 75 -5.13 -27.24 -1.84
N GLY A 76 -5.12 -26.43 -2.90
CA GLY A 76 -5.11 -24.97 -2.76
C GLY A 76 -6.39 -24.44 -2.14
N VAL A 77 -6.32 -23.35 -1.38
CA VAL A 77 -7.49 -22.73 -0.75
C VAL A 77 -7.92 -21.51 -1.55
N ARG A 78 -9.12 -21.54 -2.13
CA ARG A 78 -9.68 -20.39 -2.84
C ARG A 78 -10.24 -19.37 -1.85
N VAL A 79 -11.12 -19.80 -0.96
CA VAL A 79 -11.75 -18.92 0.03
C VAL A 79 -11.51 -19.45 1.44
N LEU A 80 -11.02 -18.58 2.31
CA LEU A 80 -11.02 -18.76 3.76
C LEU A 80 -11.95 -17.72 4.38
N HIS A 81 -13.08 -18.16 4.91
CA HIS A 81 -13.98 -17.30 5.69
C HIS A 81 -13.76 -17.53 7.19
N ALA A 82 -13.80 -16.47 7.99
CA ALA A 82 -13.64 -16.57 9.43
C ALA A 82 -14.51 -15.56 10.19
N SER A 83 -15.26 -16.04 11.17
CA SER A 83 -16.10 -15.20 12.05
C SER A 83 -15.71 -15.39 13.52
N PRO A 84 -14.51 -14.91 13.93
CA PRO A 84 -14.03 -15.10 15.30
C PRO A 84 -14.91 -14.38 16.33
N ASP A 85 -14.95 -14.90 17.56
CA ASP A 85 -15.76 -14.35 18.65
C ASP A 85 -15.61 -12.83 18.81
N CYS A 86 -16.74 -12.12 18.69
CA CYS A 86 -16.81 -10.66 18.78
C CYS A 86 -17.01 -10.15 20.21
N THR A 87 -17.23 -11.04 21.19
CA THR A 87 -17.57 -10.68 22.58
C THR A 87 -16.51 -9.78 23.23
N HIS A 88 -15.26 -9.87 22.79
CA HIS A 88 -14.19 -8.99 23.26
C HIS A 88 -14.26 -7.56 22.68
N PHE A 89 -14.90 -7.37 21.55
CA PHE A 89 -14.91 -6.09 20.84
C PHE A 89 -16.26 -5.37 20.97
N SER A 90 -17.35 -6.07 21.31
CA SER A 90 -18.69 -5.48 21.48
C SER A 90 -18.72 -4.31 22.48
N VAL A 91 -19.47 -3.25 22.13
CA VAL A 91 -19.76 -2.07 22.98
C VAL A 91 -20.44 -2.47 24.29
N ALA A 92 -21.21 -3.57 24.30
CA ALA A 92 -21.94 -4.08 25.46
C ALA A 92 -21.03 -4.66 26.57
N LYS A 93 -19.72 -4.75 26.34
CA LYS A 93 -18.74 -5.42 27.20
C LYS A 93 -18.27 -4.59 28.41
N GLY A 94 -18.39 -3.26 28.33
CA GLY A 94 -17.72 -2.36 29.28
C GLY A 94 -16.18 -2.39 29.17
N SER A 95 -15.51 -1.62 30.03
CA SER A 95 -14.10 -1.19 29.87
C SER A 95 -13.02 -2.26 30.13
N LYS A 96 -13.36 -3.47 30.63
CA LYS A 96 -12.37 -4.51 30.97
C LYS A 96 -12.21 -5.56 29.85
N PRO A 97 -10.98 -5.95 29.49
CA PRO A 97 -10.73 -7.11 28.63
C PRO A 97 -11.35 -8.39 29.23
N VAL A 98 -12.36 -8.99 28.58
CA VAL A 98 -13.08 -10.18 29.09
C VAL A 98 -12.17 -11.41 29.19
N SER A 99 -11.34 -11.69 28.17
CA SER A 99 -10.26 -12.68 28.26
C SER A 99 -9.18 -12.45 27.19
N LYS A 100 -7.93 -12.85 27.49
CA LYS A 100 -6.82 -12.84 26.53
C LYS A 100 -7.05 -13.85 25.40
N ARG A 101 -7.53 -15.06 25.74
CA ARG A 101 -7.81 -16.15 24.79
C ARG A 101 -8.85 -15.76 23.72
N ARG A 102 -9.93 -15.05 24.10
CA ARG A 102 -10.95 -14.60 23.12
C ARG A 102 -10.41 -13.51 22.20
N ARG A 103 -9.64 -12.55 22.72
CA ARG A 103 -8.99 -11.51 21.90
C ARG A 103 -8.00 -12.10 20.89
N SER A 104 -7.39 -13.24 21.20
CA SER A 104 -6.39 -13.86 20.33
C SER A 104 -6.98 -14.74 19.22
N LEU A 105 -8.29 -15.00 19.20
CA LEU A 105 -8.90 -15.91 18.22
C LEU A 105 -8.64 -15.50 16.78
N ALA A 106 -8.69 -14.21 16.46
CA ALA A 106 -8.43 -13.71 15.11
C ALA A 106 -6.98 -13.99 14.62
N TRP A 107 -6.01 -14.28 15.52
CA TRP A 107 -4.64 -14.66 15.09
C TRP A 107 -4.59 -16.00 14.36
N VAL A 108 -5.61 -16.85 14.53
CA VAL A 108 -5.70 -18.10 13.76
C VAL A 108 -5.79 -17.81 12.26
N ILE A 109 -6.42 -16.70 11.86
CA ILE A 109 -6.51 -16.29 10.46
C ILE A 109 -5.11 -16.03 9.89
N CYS A 110 -4.24 -15.35 10.64
CA CYS A 110 -2.85 -15.12 10.24
C CYS A 110 -2.06 -16.44 10.09
N ARG A 111 -2.30 -17.42 10.99
CA ARG A 111 -1.69 -18.75 10.86
C ARG A 111 -2.13 -19.44 9.57
N TRP A 112 -3.43 -19.44 9.27
CA TRP A 112 -3.96 -20.03 8.03
C TRP A 112 -3.44 -19.30 6.78
N ALA A 113 -3.44 -17.97 6.80
CA ALA A 113 -2.92 -17.14 5.72
C ALA A 113 -1.43 -17.43 5.42
N GLY A 114 -0.59 -17.51 6.45
CA GLY A 114 0.83 -17.82 6.30
C GLY A 114 1.12 -19.27 5.89
N THR A 115 0.22 -20.21 6.22
CA THR A 115 0.46 -21.66 6.02
C THR A 115 -0.02 -22.15 4.66
N VAL A 116 -1.25 -21.81 4.27
CA VAL A 116 -1.90 -22.34 3.04
C VAL A 116 -2.16 -21.27 1.98
N ARG A 117 -1.84 -20.00 2.28
CA ARG A 117 -1.90 -18.85 1.38
C ARG A 117 -3.21 -18.79 0.56
N PRO A 118 -4.38 -18.64 1.20
CA PRO A 118 -5.65 -18.57 0.51
C PRO A 118 -5.69 -17.48 -0.57
N GLU A 119 -6.46 -17.70 -1.64
CA GLU A 119 -6.66 -16.70 -2.69
C GLU A 119 -7.49 -15.52 -2.19
N THR A 120 -8.50 -15.79 -1.38
CA THR A 120 -9.36 -14.79 -0.76
C THR A 120 -9.56 -15.11 0.72
N ILE A 121 -9.44 -14.11 1.57
CA ILE A 121 -9.78 -14.20 2.99
C ILE A 121 -10.91 -13.22 3.26
N THR A 122 -12.00 -13.70 3.84
CA THR A 122 -13.10 -12.87 4.31
C THR A 122 -13.23 -13.02 5.83
N MET A 123 -13.50 -11.92 6.52
CA MET A 123 -13.69 -11.90 7.96
C MET A 123 -14.90 -11.08 8.33
N GLU A 124 -15.78 -11.65 9.15
CA GLU A 124 -16.93 -10.96 9.72
C GLU A 124 -16.65 -10.64 11.20
N ASN A 125 -17.00 -9.42 11.60
CA ASN A 125 -17.00 -9.01 13.01
C ASN A 125 -17.70 -7.66 13.25
N VAL A 126 -17.82 -7.30 14.54
CA VAL A 126 -18.22 -5.95 14.98
C VAL A 126 -17.20 -4.88 14.63
N GLN A 127 -17.65 -3.63 14.48
CA GLN A 127 -16.82 -2.49 14.05
C GLN A 127 -15.60 -2.23 14.94
N GLU A 128 -15.68 -2.57 16.23
CA GLU A 128 -14.62 -2.36 17.22
C GLU A 128 -13.43 -3.32 17.06
N ILE A 129 -13.57 -4.41 16.27
CA ILE A 129 -12.45 -5.32 15.99
C ILE A 129 -11.28 -4.61 15.31
N ARG A 130 -11.49 -3.42 14.76
CA ARG A 130 -10.45 -2.54 14.20
C ARG A 130 -9.39 -2.11 15.22
N THR A 131 -9.65 -2.32 16.51
CA THR A 131 -8.69 -2.12 17.60
C THR A 131 -7.95 -3.40 18.00
N TRP A 132 -8.15 -4.49 17.26
CA TRP A 132 -7.43 -5.75 17.41
C TRP A 132 -5.95 -5.55 17.07
N GLY A 133 -5.09 -6.32 17.74
CA GLY A 133 -3.64 -6.16 17.68
C GLY A 133 -2.99 -6.30 19.07
N PRO A 134 -1.64 -6.22 19.12
CA PRO A 134 -0.86 -6.34 20.35
C PRO A 134 -1.30 -5.29 21.37
N LEU A 135 -1.25 -5.61 22.66
CA LEU A 135 -1.51 -4.63 23.73
C LEU A 135 -0.19 -4.08 24.25
N ILE A 136 -0.03 -2.75 24.23
CA ILE A 136 1.10 -2.04 24.85
C ILE A 136 0.69 -1.61 26.26
N ALA A 137 1.54 -1.90 27.23
CA ALA A 137 1.40 -1.43 28.60
C ALA A 137 1.76 0.06 28.70
N LYS A 138 0.80 0.91 29.06
CA LYS A 138 1.09 2.26 29.56
C LYS A 138 1.63 2.11 30.98
N ARG A 139 2.89 2.51 31.18
CA ARG A 139 3.58 2.47 32.47
C ARG A 139 3.57 3.85 33.12
N ASP A 140 3.52 3.85 34.44
CA ASP A 140 3.77 5.03 35.27
C ASP A 140 5.22 5.49 35.08
N PRO A 141 5.50 6.78 34.75
CA PRO A 141 6.86 7.28 34.55
C PRO A 141 7.76 7.20 35.78
N ALA A 142 7.20 7.30 36.99
CA ALA A 142 7.95 7.29 38.24
C ALA A 142 8.14 5.87 38.80
N THR A 143 7.12 5.01 38.68
CA THR A 143 7.15 3.67 39.32
C THR A 143 7.32 2.51 38.34
N GLY A 144 7.23 2.75 37.03
CA GLY A 144 7.29 1.71 35.99
C GLY A 144 6.10 0.73 36.00
N ARG A 145 5.15 0.89 36.94
CA ARG A 145 3.98 0.03 37.11
C ARG A 145 3.03 0.16 35.92
N VAL A 146 2.45 -0.96 35.50
CA VAL A 146 1.49 -0.97 34.38
C VAL A 146 0.17 -0.36 34.85
N MET A 147 -0.14 0.85 34.38
CA MET A 147 -1.38 1.54 34.71
C MET A 147 -2.54 1.04 33.85
N ARG A 148 -2.31 0.86 32.54
CA ARG A 148 -3.36 0.45 31.59
C ARG A 148 -2.75 -0.21 30.38
N GLN A 149 -3.33 -1.31 29.92
CA GLN A 149 -3.02 -1.89 28.61
C GLN A 149 -3.90 -1.23 27.55
N ARG A 150 -3.28 -0.69 26.50
CA ARG A 150 -3.98 -0.15 25.32
C ARG A 150 -3.53 -0.94 24.10
N PRO A 151 -4.35 -1.08 23.04
CA PRO A 151 -3.85 -1.55 21.77
C PRO A 151 -2.61 -0.74 21.36
N ALA A 152 -1.57 -1.42 20.87
CA ALA A 152 -0.53 -0.76 20.09
C ALA A 152 -1.25 0.12 19.08
N ALA A 153 -0.88 1.40 19.01
CA ALA A 153 -1.48 2.27 18.01
C ALA A 153 -1.15 1.65 16.64
N HIS A 154 -2.11 0.92 16.07
CA HIS A 154 -2.14 0.72 14.64
C HIS A 154 -2.14 2.12 14.06
N ASP A 155 -1.10 2.40 13.26
CA ASP A 155 -0.95 3.61 12.49
C ASP A 155 -2.34 4.04 12.00
N GLN A 156 -2.76 5.28 12.29
CA GLN A 156 -4.12 5.76 12.02
C GLN A 156 -4.54 5.61 10.54
N ALA A 157 -3.58 5.23 9.68
CA ALA A 157 -3.75 4.64 8.36
C ALA A 157 -4.82 3.55 8.25
N ASP A 158 -5.01 2.67 9.23
CA ASP A 158 -5.97 1.55 9.10
C ASP A 158 -7.43 1.96 9.39
N ARG A 159 -7.63 3.20 9.86
CA ARG A 159 -8.96 3.74 10.22
C ARG A 159 -9.89 3.98 9.04
N ARG A 160 -9.51 3.66 7.80
CA ARG A 160 -10.42 3.72 6.65
C ARG A 160 -10.25 2.60 5.62
N MET A 161 -9.59 1.48 5.97
CA MET A 161 -9.76 0.24 5.21
C MET A 161 -11.15 -0.33 5.57
N GLN A 162 -12.20 0.38 5.13
CA GLN A 162 -13.55 -0.14 5.15
C GLN A 162 -13.59 -1.25 4.12
N CYS A 163 -13.97 -2.44 4.60
CA CYS A 163 -14.75 -3.43 3.88
C CYS A 163 -15.19 -2.95 2.49
N SER A 164 -14.71 -3.62 1.43
CA SER A 164 -15.29 -3.54 0.09
C SER A 164 -16.76 -4.02 0.05
N ALA A 165 -17.32 -4.47 1.18
CA ALA A 165 -18.75 -4.69 1.38
C ALA A 165 -19.61 -3.41 1.31
N ARG A 166 -19.01 -2.22 1.15
CA ARG A 166 -19.75 -0.96 0.89
C ARG A 166 -20.06 -0.70 -0.59
N LEU A 167 -19.80 -1.67 -1.47
CA LEU A 167 -20.20 -1.61 -2.88
C LEU A 167 -21.68 -1.96 -3.12
N CYS A 168 -22.42 -2.40 -2.10
CA CYS A 168 -23.86 -2.72 -2.22
C CYS A 168 -24.78 -1.57 -1.80
N GLY A 169 -24.30 -0.32 -1.85
CA GLY A 169 -25.06 0.87 -1.45
C GLY A 169 -24.88 2.04 -2.41
N GLY A 170 -25.33 1.89 -3.67
CA GLY A 170 -25.98 2.93 -4.49
C GLY A 170 -25.38 4.34 -4.64
N GLY A 171 -24.14 4.60 -4.24
CA GLY A 171 -23.42 5.83 -4.57
C GLY A 171 -22.66 5.63 -5.87
N ARG A 172 -23.24 6.06 -7.01
CA ARG A 172 -22.57 5.92 -8.32
C ARG A 172 -21.28 6.73 -8.32
N VAL A 173 -20.13 6.06 -8.32
CA VAL A 173 -18.82 6.69 -8.56
C VAL A 173 -18.95 7.51 -9.84
N ARG A 174 -18.75 8.83 -9.72
CA ARG A 174 -18.93 9.78 -10.83
C ARG A 174 -17.66 9.95 -11.66
N LEU A 175 -16.49 9.69 -11.07
CA LEU A 175 -15.21 9.90 -11.72
C LEU A 175 -14.17 8.89 -11.24
N ARG A 176 -13.46 8.24 -12.15
CA ARG A 176 -12.31 7.37 -11.89
C ARG A 176 -11.05 8.03 -12.42
N VAL A 177 -10.06 8.19 -11.55
CA VAL A 177 -8.83 8.90 -11.92
C VAL A 177 -7.60 8.13 -11.49
N LEU A 178 -6.63 8.01 -12.38
CA LEU A 178 -5.31 7.49 -12.04
C LEU A 178 -4.39 8.59 -11.50
N SER A 179 -3.84 8.37 -10.31
CA SER A 179 -2.72 9.18 -9.80
C SER A 179 -1.44 8.76 -10.50
N LEU A 180 -1.01 9.55 -11.48
CA LEU A 180 0.12 9.22 -12.35
C LEU A 180 1.41 9.86 -11.81
N GLY A 181 2.40 9.03 -11.52
CA GLY A 181 3.75 9.48 -11.16
C GLY A 181 4.74 9.44 -12.33
N ALA A 182 4.38 8.85 -13.47
CA ALA A 182 5.26 8.52 -14.60
C ALA A 182 6.45 7.58 -14.25
N GLY A 183 6.42 6.96 -13.06
CA GLY A 183 7.36 5.90 -12.68
C GLY A 183 6.87 4.51 -13.07
N VAL A 184 7.66 3.48 -12.73
CA VAL A 184 7.39 2.07 -13.03
C VAL A 184 5.94 1.65 -12.74
N GLN A 185 5.53 1.67 -11.47
CA GLN A 185 4.24 1.13 -11.03
C GLN A 185 3.06 1.88 -11.66
N SER A 186 3.08 3.22 -11.64
CA SER A 186 1.97 4.01 -12.20
C SER A 186 1.88 3.91 -13.72
N THR A 187 3.02 3.78 -14.41
CA THR A 187 3.07 3.52 -15.86
C THR A 187 2.45 2.16 -16.17
N THR A 188 2.83 1.11 -15.43
CA THR A 188 2.26 -0.23 -15.60
C THR A 188 0.75 -0.22 -15.38
N VAL A 189 0.24 0.43 -14.32
CA VAL A 189 -1.22 0.55 -14.11
C VAL A 189 -1.92 1.26 -15.26
N ALA A 190 -1.36 2.37 -15.75
CA ALA A 190 -1.94 3.13 -16.86
C ALA A 190 -2.05 2.27 -18.13
N LEU A 191 -0.97 1.57 -18.47
CA LEU A 191 -0.91 0.72 -19.66
C LEU A 191 -1.77 -0.54 -19.51
N MET A 192 -1.81 -1.17 -18.34
CA MET A 192 -2.70 -2.30 -18.07
C MET A 192 -4.18 -1.90 -18.20
N ALA A 193 -4.53 -0.68 -17.79
CA ALA A 193 -5.87 -0.12 -18.02
C ALA A 193 -6.13 0.06 -19.53
N ALA A 194 -5.17 0.61 -20.27
CA ALA A 194 -5.27 0.78 -21.72
C ALA A 194 -5.41 -0.55 -22.48
N HIS A 195 -4.74 -1.60 -22.01
CA HIS A 195 -4.85 -2.97 -22.56
C HIS A 195 -6.11 -3.72 -22.09
N GLY A 196 -6.96 -3.11 -21.27
CA GLY A 196 -8.18 -3.73 -20.74
C GLY A 196 -7.93 -4.81 -19.67
N GLU A 197 -6.69 -4.97 -19.19
CA GLU A 197 -6.34 -5.90 -18.12
C GLU A 197 -6.82 -5.41 -16.74
N LEU A 198 -7.07 -4.11 -16.61
CA LEU A 198 -7.62 -3.45 -15.43
C LEU A 198 -8.88 -2.68 -15.80
N GLY A 199 -9.97 -2.95 -15.08
CA GLY A 199 -11.24 -2.28 -15.27
C GLY A 199 -11.95 -1.96 -13.95
N PRO A 200 -12.97 -1.09 -13.97
CA PRO A 200 -13.41 -0.28 -15.13
C PRO A 200 -12.39 0.79 -15.53
N MET A 201 -12.32 1.18 -16.80
CA MET A 201 -11.31 2.13 -17.31
C MET A 201 -11.35 3.48 -16.56
N PRO A 202 -10.19 4.10 -16.27
CA PRO A 202 -10.12 5.47 -15.75
C PRO A 202 -10.67 6.49 -16.75
N ASP A 203 -11.35 7.52 -16.25
CA ASP A 203 -11.83 8.64 -17.06
C ASP A 203 -10.69 9.62 -17.39
N ALA A 204 -9.67 9.70 -16.53
CA ALA A 204 -8.46 10.50 -16.74
C ALA A 204 -7.30 10.00 -15.88
N ALA A 205 -6.09 10.46 -16.20
CA ALA A 205 -4.93 10.42 -15.30
C ALA A 205 -4.52 11.84 -14.91
N ILE A 206 -3.98 12.00 -13.69
CA ILE A 206 -3.44 13.29 -13.22
C ILE A 206 -1.98 13.09 -12.86
N PHE A 207 -1.10 13.82 -13.54
CA PHE A 207 0.32 13.91 -13.24
C PHE A 207 0.60 15.23 -12.51
N ALA A 208 1.15 15.14 -11.29
CA ALA A 208 1.51 16.31 -10.50
C ALA A 208 2.98 16.68 -10.73
N ASP A 209 3.20 17.68 -11.58
CA ASP A 209 4.51 18.19 -11.94
C ASP A 209 5.05 19.14 -10.88
N VAL A 210 6.19 18.75 -10.30
CA VAL A 210 6.92 19.52 -9.30
C VAL A 210 7.96 20.46 -9.93
N GLY A 211 8.15 20.39 -11.25
CA GLY A 211 9.09 21.22 -12.02
C GLY A 211 10.56 20.86 -11.83
N ALA A 212 10.84 19.64 -11.35
CA ALA A 212 12.19 19.16 -11.03
C ALA A 212 12.36 17.65 -11.31
N GLU A 213 11.50 17.06 -12.12
CA GLU A 213 11.68 15.67 -12.56
C GLU A 213 12.76 15.63 -13.67
N PRO A 214 13.53 14.54 -13.81
CA PRO A 214 14.55 14.40 -14.85
C PRO A 214 13.98 14.49 -16.26
N LYS A 215 14.79 14.91 -17.24
CA LYS A 215 14.38 15.01 -18.65
C LYS A 215 13.78 13.71 -19.19
N ALA A 216 14.39 12.58 -18.84
CA ALA A 216 13.91 11.25 -19.22
C ALA A 216 12.49 10.93 -18.71
N VAL A 217 12.06 11.51 -17.58
CA VAL A 217 10.69 11.34 -17.05
C VAL A 217 9.69 12.10 -17.93
N TYR A 218 10.01 13.31 -18.37
CA TYR A 218 9.15 14.07 -19.28
C TYR A 218 9.04 13.42 -20.65
N GLU A 219 10.14 12.95 -21.23
CA GLU A 219 10.14 12.20 -22.50
C GLU A 219 9.32 10.91 -22.39
N HIS A 220 9.43 10.21 -21.24
CA HIS A 220 8.63 9.03 -20.97
C HIS A 220 7.14 9.36 -20.80
N LEU A 221 6.80 10.48 -20.17
CA LEU A 221 5.42 10.95 -20.04
C LEU A 221 4.81 11.32 -21.40
N ASP A 222 5.54 12.04 -22.25
CA ASP A 222 5.11 12.38 -23.61
C ASP A 222 4.86 11.13 -24.46
N TRP A 223 5.69 10.10 -24.31
CA TRP A 223 5.46 8.80 -24.94
C TRP A 223 4.23 8.11 -24.36
N LEU A 224 4.10 8.08 -23.03
CA LEU A 224 2.99 7.40 -22.33
C LEU A 224 1.64 8.01 -22.69
N GLU A 225 1.54 9.34 -22.79
CA GLU A 225 0.31 10.03 -23.19
C GLU A 225 -0.22 9.56 -24.55
N LYS A 226 0.66 9.22 -25.49
CA LYS A 226 0.28 8.71 -26.82
C LYS A 226 -0.26 7.27 -26.77
N GLN A 227 0.01 6.53 -25.70
CA GLN A 227 -0.43 5.13 -25.54
C GLN A 227 -1.75 5.00 -24.80
N LEU A 228 -2.23 6.06 -24.14
CA LEU A 228 -3.39 5.98 -23.25
C LEU A 228 -4.69 6.38 -23.95
N PRO A 229 -5.80 5.64 -23.75
CA PRO A 229 -7.10 5.96 -24.33
C PRO A 229 -7.86 7.05 -23.56
N PHE A 230 -7.29 7.58 -22.48
CA PHE A 230 -7.89 8.61 -21.62
C PHE A 230 -6.93 9.79 -21.44
N PRO A 231 -7.45 11.01 -21.23
CA PRO A 231 -6.62 12.22 -21.10
C PRO A 231 -5.71 12.19 -19.87
N VAL A 232 -4.51 12.74 -20.01
CA VAL A 232 -3.56 12.99 -18.91
C VAL A 232 -3.55 14.48 -18.60
N HIS A 233 -3.91 14.85 -17.38
CA HIS A 233 -3.83 16.23 -16.89
C HIS A 233 -2.52 16.47 -16.17
N ARG A 234 -1.64 17.29 -16.74
CA ARG A 234 -0.42 17.79 -16.07
C ARG A 234 -0.79 18.98 -15.21
N VAL A 235 -0.61 18.86 -13.90
CA VAL A 235 -0.96 19.90 -12.92
C VAL A 235 0.27 20.28 -12.10
N SER A 236 0.43 21.57 -11.81
CA SER A 236 1.56 22.05 -11.03
C SER A 236 1.11 23.06 -9.97
N ALA A 237 1.81 23.07 -8.82
CA ALA A 237 1.70 24.11 -7.80
C ALA A 237 2.78 25.21 -7.96
N GLY A 238 3.62 25.12 -8.98
CA GLY A 238 4.83 25.91 -9.13
C GLY A 238 6.07 25.02 -9.25
N ASN A 239 7.23 25.67 -9.35
CA ASN A 239 8.50 24.99 -9.49
C ASN A 239 9.20 24.90 -8.13
N LEU A 240 9.36 23.67 -7.62
CA LEU A 240 9.95 23.41 -6.32
C LEU A 240 11.36 24.00 -6.18
N ARG A 241 12.18 23.94 -7.23
CA ARG A 241 13.54 24.53 -7.24
C ARG A 241 13.48 26.05 -7.15
N ALA A 242 12.62 26.69 -7.93
CA ALA A 242 12.47 28.14 -7.91
C ALA A 242 11.94 28.64 -6.55
N ASP A 243 11.05 27.89 -5.91
CA ASP A 243 10.50 28.26 -4.60
C ASP A 243 11.56 28.15 -3.49
N LEU A 244 12.44 27.16 -3.55
CA LEU A 244 13.61 27.11 -2.67
C LEU A 244 14.54 28.30 -2.86
N MET A 245 14.79 28.71 -4.11
CA MET A 245 15.66 29.85 -4.42
C MET A 245 15.07 31.19 -3.96
N LYS A 246 13.76 31.41 -4.17
CA LYS A 246 13.07 32.64 -3.74
C LYS A 246 13.07 32.81 -2.22
N GLN A 247 12.94 31.73 -1.46
CA GLN A 247 12.94 31.74 0.01
C GLN A 247 14.26 32.20 0.65
N ARG A 248 15.38 32.27 -0.12
CA ARG A 248 16.65 32.85 0.36
C ARG A 248 16.63 34.38 0.41
N SER A 249 15.82 35.03 -0.42
CA SER A 249 15.78 36.49 -0.58
C SER A 249 14.99 37.19 0.53
N THR A 250 13.91 36.56 0.99
CA THR A 250 13.10 37.04 2.11
C THR A 250 13.54 36.33 3.38
N ARG A 251 14.06 37.03 4.39
CA ARG A 251 14.42 36.52 5.74
C ARG A 251 13.26 35.84 6.51
N ALA A 252 12.18 35.43 5.85
CA ALA A 252 11.05 34.73 6.41
C ALA A 252 11.41 33.26 6.70
N TYR A 253 11.38 32.92 7.98
CA TYR A 253 11.40 31.58 8.59
C TYR A 253 11.30 30.40 7.61
N ALA A 254 12.46 29.83 7.27
CA ALA A 254 12.58 28.71 6.34
C ALA A 254 11.79 27.48 6.84
N LEU A 255 10.76 27.08 6.10
CA LEU A 255 10.16 25.75 6.19
C LEU A 255 10.76 24.95 5.05
N MET A 256 11.85 24.20 5.30
CA MET A 256 12.47 23.34 4.30
C MET A 256 11.42 22.35 3.75
N PRO A 257 11.03 22.44 2.48
CA PRO A 257 9.90 21.67 1.96
C PRO A 257 10.31 20.24 1.54
N ILE A 258 11.61 20.00 1.40
CA ILE A 258 12.20 18.75 0.92
C ILE A 258 12.74 17.97 2.12
N PRO A 259 12.57 16.63 2.15
CA PRO A 259 13.26 15.81 3.13
C PRO A 259 14.77 16.02 3.03
N ALA A 260 15.50 15.89 4.13
CA ALA A 260 16.96 15.92 4.11
C ALA A 260 17.51 15.30 5.39
N PHE A 261 18.79 14.93 5.38
CA PHE A 261 19.51 14.34 6.51
C PHE A 261 20.22 15.43 7.32
N VAL A 262 20.10 15.38 8.64
CA VAL A 262 20.70 16.39 9.54
C VAL A 262 21.87 15.77 10.29
N ALA A 263 23.04 16.38 10.18
CA ALA A 263 24.23 15.99 10.95
C ALA A 263 24.14 16.55 12.38
N GLY A 264 24.06 15.68 13.39
CA GLY A 264 24.04 16.07 14.80
C GLY A 264 24.01 14.86 15.74
N ALA A 265 24.24 15.08 17.04
CA ALA A 265 24.46 14.02 18.04
C ALA A 265 23.33 12.98 18.18
N ARG A 266 22.11 13.29 17.71
CA ARG A 266 20.97 12.35 17.71
C ARG A 266 20.64 11.76 16.33
N GLY A 267 21.22 12.28 15.25
CA GLY A 267 20.78 12.02 13.88
C GLY A 267 19.31 12.41 13.65
N GLY A 268 18.93 12.69 12.41
CA GLY A 268 17.53 13.01 12.10
C GLY A 268 17.26 13.24 10.63
N SER A 269 15.99 13.08 10.24
CA SER A 269 15.51 13.47 8.91
C SER A 269 14.41 14.51 9.03
N VAL A 270 14.42 15.49 8.13
CA VAL A 270 13.36 16.50 8.07
C VAL A 270 12.13 15.92 7.36
N ASN A 271 10.95 16.27 7.88
CA ASN A 271 9.68 15.78 7.36
C ASN A 271 9.45 16.19 5.89
N ARG A 272 8.95 15.24 5.10
CA ARG A 272 8.61 15.42 3.69
C ARG A 272 7.29 16.20 3.53
N SER A 273 7.34 17.52 3.40
CA SER A 273 6.16 18.34 3.10
C SER A 273 5.88 18.47 1.59
N CYS A 274 6.89 18.27 0.73
CA CYS A 274 6.76 18.38 -0.73
C CYS A 274 5.66 17.47 -1.33
N THR A 275 5.46 16.24 -0.83
CA THR A 275 4.38 15.36 -1.28
C THR A 275 3.01 16.00 -1.09
N ARG A 276 2.79 16.63 0.07
CA ARG A 276 1.51 17.24 0.38
C ARG A 276 1.27 18.47 -0.50
N ASP A 277 2.29 19.31 -0.59
CA ASP A 277 2.12 20.66 -1.12
C ASP A 277 2.22 20.70 -2.66
N TYR A 278 3.07 19.87 -3.28
CA TYR A 278 3.27 19.83 -4.73
C TYR A 278 2.65 18.61 -5.42
N LYS A 279 2.31 17.52 -4.71
CA LYS A 279 1.63 16.36 -5.32
C LYS A 279 0.16 16.28 -4.93
N ILE A 280 -0.15 16.17 -3.63
CA ILE A 280 -1.53 15.94 -3.17
C ILE A 280 -2.44 17.16 -3.42
N ARG A 281 -2.02 18.38 -3.04
CA ARG A 281 -2.86 19.58 -3.20
C ARG A 281 -3.23 19.87 -4.66
N PRO A 282 -2.29 19.85 -5.64
CA PRO A 282 -2.63 20.04 -7.05
C PRO A 282 -3.61 18.98 -7.57
N ILE A 283 -3.41 17.72 -7.23
CA ILE A 283 -4.32 16.63 -7.63
C ILE A 283 -5.72 16.88 -7.07
N ILE A 284 -5.85 17.21 -5.78
CA ILE A 284 -7.17 17.50 -5.19
C ILE A 284 -7.82 18.73 -5.84
N LYS A 285 -7.04 19.78 -6.15
CA LYS A 285 -7.56 20.97 -6.85
C LYS A 285 -8.12 20.59 -8.22
N GLN A 286 -7.42 19.75 -8.97
CA GLN A 286 -7.86 19.27 -10.28
C GLN A 286 -9.10 18.39 -10.18
N LEU A 287 -9.14 17.44 -9.25
CA LEU A 287 -10.32 16.60 -9.01
C LEU A 287 -11.56 17.44 -8.67
N ARG A 288 -11.39 18.51 -7.89
CA ARG A 288 -12.49 19.43 -7.56
C ARG A 288 -12.95 20.24 -8.77
N ALA A 289 -12.04 20.61 -9.67
CA ALA A 289 -12.40 21.28 -10.91
C ALA A 289 -13.19 20.36 -11.84
N MET A 290 -12.75 19.10 -12.00
CA MET A 290 -13.44 18.10 -12.83
C MET A 290 -14.85 17.72 -12.33
N LEU A 291 -15.17 18.01 -11.07
CA LEU A 291 -16.48 17.73 -10.46
C LEU A 291 -17.32 18.99 -10.23
N ASP A 292 -16.90 20.16 -10.72
CA ASP A 292 -17.55 21.45 -10.48
C ASP A 292 -17.73 21.78 -8.98
N LEU A 293 -16.78 21.34 -8.15
CA LEU A 293 -16.73 21.54 -6.70
C LEU A 293 -15.78 22.66 -6.28
N THR A 294 -15.17 23.39 -7.21
CA THR A 294 -14.30 24.54 -6.88
C THR A 294 -15.04 25.55 -6.00
N GLY A 295 -14.47 25.90 -4.85
CA GLY A 295 -15.11 26.78 -3.86
C GLY A 295 -16.29 26.18 -3.06
N LYS A 296 -16.80 25.00 -3.42
CA LYS A 296 -17.96 24.37 -2.76
C LYS A 296 -17.55 23.39 -1.65
N ARG A 297 -18.43 23.17 -0.67
CA ARG A 297 -18.18 22.16 0.38
C ARG A 297 -18.13 20.76 -0.24
N ALA A 298 -17.10 19.98 0.11
CA ALA A 298 -17.00 18.61 -0.36
C ALA A 298 -18.11 17.72 0.26
N PRO A 299 -18.71 16.81 -0.52
CA PRO A 299 -19.71 15.88 -0.02
C PRO A 299 -19.09 14.84 0.94
N LYS A 300 -19.96 14.17 1.71
CA LYS A 300 -19.57 13.13 2.68
C LYS A 300 -19.69 11.69 2.15
N HIS A 301 -20.05 11.52 0.89
CA HIS A 301 -20.13 10.23 0.21
C HIS A 301 -19.10 10.17 -0.92
N VAL A 302 -18.72 8.95 -1.32
CA VAL A 302 -17.71 8.71 -2.36
C VAL A 302 -18.22 9.19 -3.72
N LEU A 303 -17.42 10.04 -4.37
CA LEU A 303 -17.65 10.50 -5.74
C LEU A 303 -16.52 10.10 -6.68
N VAL A 304 -15.29 10.01 -6.16
CA VAL A 304 -14.08 9.69 -6.93
C VAL A 304 -13.50 8.36 -6.47
N GLU A 305 -13.21 7.49 -7.43
CA GLU A 305 -12.31 6.37 -7.23
C GLU A 305 -10.92 6.75 -7.79
N GLN A 306 -9.93 6.86 -6.92
CA GLN A 306 -8.57 7.23 -7.27
C GLN A 306 -7.66 6.01 -7.28
N TRP A 307 -7.10 5.67 -8.44
CA TRP A 307 -6.17 4.56 -8.58
C TRP A 307 -4.78 5.01 -8.17
N ILE A 308 -4.11 4.18 -7.37
CA ILE A 308 -2.74 4.42 -6.92
C ILE A 308 -1.90 3.17 -7.21
N GLY A 309 -0.82 3.35 -7.97
CA GLY A 309 0.12 2.28 -8.31
C GLY A 309 1.06 1.94 -7.13
N ILE A 310 0.56 1.21 -6.13
CA ILE A 310 1.37 0.62 -5.05
C ILE A 310 1.38 -0.90 -5.26
N SER A 311 2.57 -1.50 -5.33
CA SER A 311 2.77 -2.94 -5.48
C SER A 311 2.85 -3.67 -4.14
N THR A 312 2.85 -5.01 -4.16
CA THR A 312 2.78 -5.87 -2.96
C THR A 312 3.96 -5.67 -1.99
N ASP A 313 5.15 -5.40 -2.52
CA ASP A 313 6.39 -5.07 -1.78
C ASP A 313 6.35 -3.70 -1.10
N GLU A 314 5.39 -2.85 -1.46
CA GLU A 314 5.22 -1.49 -0.93
C GLU A 314 3.90 -1.29 -0.17
N THR A 315 3.22 -2.37 0.22
CA THR A 315 1.92 -2.35 0.92
C THR A 315 1.91 -1.43 2.15
N ILE A 316 3.04 -1.30 2.85
CA ILE A 316 3.21 -0.38 3.98
C ILE A 316 2.98 1.10 3.61
N ARG A 317 3.01 1.47 2.32
CA ARG A 317 2.74 2.82 1.80
C ARG A 317 1.25 3.06 1.54
N MET A 318 0.40 2.03 1.63
CA MET A 318 -1.04 2.17 1.47
C MET A 318 -1.60 3.04 2.59
N ARG A 319 -2.22 4.14 2.18
CA ARG A 319 -2.93 5.05 3.08
C ARG A 319 -4.29 5.32 2.46
N PRO A 320 -5.37 5.22 3.23
CA PRO A 320 -6.67 5.62 2.73
C PRO A 320 -6.71 7.13 2.51
N SER A 321 -7.65 7.58 1.69
CA SER A 321 -7.85 9.01 1.48
C SER A 321 -8.17 9.72 2.79
N ARG A 322 -7.75 10.98 2.92
CA ARG A 322 -8.14 11.88 4.02
C ARG A 322 -9.51 12.51 3.77
N ASP A 323 -9.95 12.55 2.53
CA ASP A 323 -11.20 13.13 2.06
C ASP A 323 -12.27 12.06 1.89
N ALA A 324 -13.44 12.26 2.50
CA ALA A 324 -14.52 11.26 2.49
C ALA A 324 -15.15 11.02 1.10
N TRP A 325 -14.92 11.93 0.15
CA TRP A 325 -15.45 11.86 -1.21
C TRP A 325 -14.49 11.19 -2.21
N ILE A 326 -13.29 10.82 -1.76
CA ILE A 326 -12.29 10.11 -2.55
C ILE A 326 -12.06 8.75 -1.91
N GLU A 327 -12.18 7.69 -2.70
CA GLU A 327 -11.82 6.33 -2.33
C GLU A 327 -10.56 5.92 -3.10
N HIS A 328 -9.57 5.36 -2.40
CA HIS A 328 -8.35 4.87 -3.06
C HIS A 328 -8.55 3.41 -3.48
N ARG A 329 -8.14 3.10 -4.71
CA ARG A 329 -8.07 1.75 -5.25
C ARG A 329 -6.62 1.39 -5.58
N TRP A 330 -6.24 0.12 -5.38
CA TRP A 330 -4.87 -0.35 -5.56
C TRP A 330 -4.80 -1.54 -6.53
N PRO A 331 -4.84 -1.28 -7.85
CA PRO A 331 -4.96 -2.34 -8.84
C PRO A 331 -3.82 -3.38 -8.84
N LEU A 332 -2.59 -2.96 -8.53
CA LEU A 332 -1.45 -3.89 -8.47
C LEU A 332 -1.53 -4.83 -7.27
N ILE A 333 -2.13 -4.39 -6.16
CA ILE A 333 -2.39 -5.25 -5.00
C ILE A 333 -3.48 -6.28 -5.33
N GLU A 334 -4.55 -5.83 -5.99
CA GLU A 334 -5.62 -6.72 -6.47
C GLU A 334 -5.07 -7.83 -7.38
N LYS A 335 -4.10 -7.49 -8.25
CA LYS A 335 -3.39 -8.45 -9.12
C LYS A 335 -2.20 -9.16 -8.47
N ARG A 336 -1.88 -8.86 -7.21
CA ARG A 336 -0.74 -9.42 -6.46
C ARG A 336 0.62 -9.20 -7.14
N MET A 337 0.79 -8.09 -7.85
CA MET A 337 2.03 -7.75 -8.56
C MET A 337 3.01 -7.02 -7.64
N SER A 338 4.26 -7.46 -7.64
CA SER A 338 5.41 -6.75 -7.07
C SER A 338 5.94 -5.68 -8.03
N ARG A 339 6.86 -4.84 -7.56
CA ARG A 339 7.58 -3.90 -8.43
C ARG A 339 8.38 -4.62 -9.53
N GLY A 340 8.96 -5.78 -9.23
CA GLY A 340 9.66 -6.61 -10.21
C GLY A 340 8.72 -7.12 -11.31
N ASP A 341 7.55 -7.60 -10.93
CA ASP A 341 6.52 -8.04 -11.89
C ASP A 341 6.07 -6.91 -12.80
N CYS A 342 6.01 -5.67 -12.28
CA CYS A 342 5.68 -4.50 -13.09
C CYS A 342 6.74 -4.21 -14.17
N VAL A 343 8.03 -4.38 -13.83
CA VAL A 343 9.14 -4.23 -14.77
C VAL A 343 9.10 -5.31 -15.84
N GLU A 344 8.94 -6.56 -15.44
CA GLU A 344 8.89 -7.70 -16.39
C GLU A 344 7.65 -7.63 -17.29
N TRP A 345 6.49 -7.28 -16.74
CA TRP A 345 5.28 -7.04 -17.52
C TRP A 345 5.52 -5.96 -18.59
N PHE A 346 6.21 -4.87 -18.24
CA PHE A 346 6.50 -3.79 -19.17
C PHE A 346 7.50 -4.22 -20.25
N LYS A 347 8.63 -4.84 -19.87
CA LYS A 347 9.66 -5.32 -20.80
C LYS A 347 9.08 -6.26 -21.85
N ARG A 348 8.21 -7.18 -21.43
CA ARG A 348 7.56 -8.14 -22.33
C ARG A 348 6.69 -7.47 -23.39
N ARG A 349 6.05 -6.33 -23.05
CA ARG A 349 5.08 -5.67 -23.93
C ARG A 349 5.70 -4.54 -24.76
N TYR A 350 6.75 -3.91 -24.24
CA TYR A 350 7.47 -2.81 -24.87
C TYR A 350 8.98 -3.09 -24.87
N PRO A 351 9.44 -4.08 -25.65
CA PRO A 351 10.85 -4.42 -25.72
C PRO A 351 11.64 -3.21 -26.25
N GLY A 352 12.79 -2.94 -25.63
CA GLY A 352 13.68 -1.83 -26.01
C GLY A 352 13.32 -0.45 -25.44
N LYS A 353 12.16 -0.28 -24.78
CA LYS A 353 11.85 0.98 -24.07
C LYS A 353 12.34 0.91 -22.62
N PRO A 354 13.23 1.81 -22.16
CA PRO A 354 13.59 1.88 -20.76
C PRO A 354 12.44 2.46 -19.93
N LEU A 355 12.19 1.84 -18.77
CA LEU A 355 11.33 2.36 -17.72
C LEU A 355 12.10 3.30 -16.82
N VAL A 356 11.58 4.49 -16.61
CA VAL A 356 12.23 5.52 -15.78
C VAL A 356 11.67 5.48 -14.36
N LYS A 357 12.52 5.73 -13.37
CA LYS A 357 12.11 5.94 -11.97
C LYS A 357 11.75 7.42 -11.81
N SER A 358 10.52 7.70 -11.38
CA SER A 358 10.04 9.07 -11.15
C SER A 358 10.49 9.59 -9.78
N ALA A 359 11.66 10.24 -9.74
CA ALA A 359 12.14 10.97 -8.58
C ALA A 359 12.80 12.26 -9.05
N CYS A 360 12.58 13.34 -8.31
CA CYS A 360 13.13 14.66 -8.64
C CYS A 360 14.66 14.63 -8.63
N THR A 361 15.31 15.44 -9.47
CA THR A 361 16.77 15.46 -9.64
C THR A 361 17.53 15.56 -8.31
N PHE A 362 17.01 16.34 -7.35
CA PHE A 362 17.61 16.54 -6.02
C PHE A 362 16.90 15.76 -4.89
N CYS A 363 16.20 14.66 -5.19
CA CYS A 363 15.50 13.90 -4.15
C CYS A 363 16.47 13.09 -3.27
N PRO A 364 16.47 13.26 -1.93
CA PRO A 364 17.37 12.52 -1.02
C PRO A 364 17.15 11.00 -0.99
N TYR A 365 16.06 10.51 -1.58
CA TYR A 365 15.73 9.09 -1.65
C TYR A 365 16.28 8.40 -2.91
N HIS A 366 17.20 9.05 -3.62
CA HIS A 366 18.00 8.43 -4.67
C HIS A 366 18.95 7.38 -4.08
N SER A 367 19.10 6.26 -4.79
CA SER A 367 20.21 5.34 -4.60
C SER A 367 21.45 5.88 -5.31
N ASN A 368 22.64 5.34 -5.01
CA ASN A 368 23.87 5.71 -5.70
C ASN A 368 23.74 5.55 -7.23
N ASP A 369 23.15 4.45 -7.69
CA ASP A 369 22.89 4.25 -9.13
C ASP A 369 21.96 5.31 -9.73
N ALA A 370 20.97 5.79 -8.94
CA ALA A 370 20.05 6.82 -9.40
C ALA A 370 20.73 8.20 -9.48
N TRP A 371 21.68 8.48 -8.59
CA TRP A 371 22.53 9.68 -8.68
C TRP A 371 23.44 9.64 -9.92
N ARG A 372 24.02 8.47 -10.22
CA ARG A 372 24.89 8.26 -11.40
C ARG A 372 24.13 8.31 -12.73
N ALA A 373 22.85 7.94 -12.72
CA ALA A 373 22.02 7.94 -13.91
C ALA A 373 21.55 9.35 -14.34
N LEU A 374 21.80 10.37 -13.52
CA LEU A 374 21.53 11.76 -13.88
C LEU A 374 22.52 12.24 -14.94
N THR A 375 22.07 13.16 -15.79
CA THR A 375 22.98 13.91 -16.69
C THR A 375 23.93 14.80 -15.87
N VAL A 376 25.02 15.23 -16.49
CA VAL A 376 26.01 16.12 -15.83
C VAL A 376 25.32 17.39 -15.33
N GLU A 377 24.47 17.99 -16.16
CA GLU A 377 23.73 19.20 -15.82
C GLU A 377 22.73 18.97 -14.69
N GLU A 378 22.01 17.84 -14.68
CA GLU A 378 21.07 17.48 -13.60
C GLU A 378 21.79 17.18 -12.28
N PHE A 379 23.00 16.62 -12.34
CA PHE A 379 23.81 16.35 -11.15
C PHE A 379 24.39 17.64 -10.57
N GLU A 380 24.92 18.54 -11.40
CA GLU A 380 25.35 19.89 -11.00
C GLU A 380 24.19 20.68 -10.37
N ASP A 381 23.00 20.56 -10.96
CA ASP A 381 21.76 21.14 -10.44
C ASP A 381 21.45 20.65 -9.02
N ALA A 382 21.60 19.35 -8.77
CA ALA A 382 21.39 18.72 -7.48
C ALA A 382 22.48 19.09 -6.45
N VAL A 383 23.74 19.18 -6.86
CA VAL A 383 24.85 19.67 -6.01
C VAL A 383 24.58 21.11 -5.57
N ALA A 384 24.14 21.98 -6.49
CA ALA A 384 23.77 23.35 -6.16
C ALA A 384 22.64 23.42 -5.11
N VAL A 385 21.63 22.53 -5.20
CA VAL A 385 20.56 22.42 -4.19
C VAL A 385 21.11 21.91 -2.86
N ASP A 386 22.00 20.91 -2.86
CA ASP A 386 22.62 20.36 -1.65
C ASP A 386 23.41 21.42 -0.88
N HIS A 387 24.22 22.23 -1.57
CA HIS A 387 24.91 23.36 -0.94
C HIS A 387 23.95 24.44 -0.43
N MET A 388 22.86 24.70 -1.16
CA MET A 388 21.86 25.69 -0.76
C MET A 388 21.15 25.30 0.54
N ILE A 389 20.79 24.03 0.72
CA ILE A 389 20.07 23.58 1.92
C ILE A 389 20.98 23.38 3.14
N ARG A 390 22.30 23.41 2.98
CA ARG A 390 23.31 23.10 4.02
C ARG A 390 23.09 23.84 5.34
N HIS A 391 22.64 25.10 5.25
CA HIS A 391 22.36 25.98 6.38
C HIS A 391 20.87 26.35 6.52
N ALA A 392 19.98 25.60 5.85
CA ALA A 392 18.54 25.84 5.92
C ALA A 392 18.02 25.60 7.35
N ARG A 393 17.16 26.50 7.83
CA ARG A 393 16.43 26.33 9.10
C ARG A 393 15.17 25.51 8.86
N ALA A 394 14.73 24.73 9.84
CA ALA A 394 13.44 24.06 9.82
C ALA A 394 12.50 24.70 10.86
N GLY A 395 11.75 25.72 10.43
CA GLY A 395 10.80 26.44 11.28
C GLY A 395 11.46 27.43 12.24
N GLN A 396 10.96 27.51 13.48
CA GLN A 396 11.46 28.38 14.55
C GLN A 396 12.67 27.81 15.32
N GLN A 397 13.05 26.56 15.06
CA GLN A 397 14.22 25.93 15.67
C GLN A 397 15.39 25.97 14.69
N SER A 398 16.55 26.46 15.15
CA SER A 398 17.80 26.15 14.46
C SER A 398 17.96 24.64 14.45
N LEU A 399 18.05 24.02 13.27
CA LEU A 399 18.61 22.68 13.20
C LEU A 399 20.04 22.83 13.72
N ASN A 400 20.34 22.24 14.89
CA ASN A 400 21.69 22.20 15.42
C ASN A 400 22.48 21.18 14.60
N GLY A 401 22.86 21.55 13.37
CA GLY A 401 23.47 20.64 12.41
C GLY A 401 23.43 21.12 10.96
N GLN A 402 24.44 20.76 10.17
CA GLN A 402 24.42 20.89 8.72
C GLN A 402 23.45 19.87 8.11
N VAL A 403 22.83 20.24 6.98
CA VAL A 403 21.85 19.42 6.27
C VAL A 403 22.45 18.88 4.95
N PHE A 404 22.14 17.63 4.62
CA PHE A 404 22.66 16.92 3.45
C PHE A 404 21.55 16.20 2.69
N LEU A 405 21.66 16.13 1.36
CA LEU A 405 20.80 15.29 0.52
C LEU A 405 21.21 13.81 0.55
N HIS A 406 22.47 13.50 0.89
CA HIS A 406 22.96 12.13 0.95
C HIS A 406 23.01 11.57 2.39
N PRO A 407 22.63 10.31 2.63
CA PRO A 407 22.66 9.70 3.97
C PRO A 407 24.06 9.62 4.59
N SER A 408 25.13 9.69 3.78
CA SER A 408 26.53 9.72 4.27
C SER A 408 26.92 11.01 4.97
N LEU A 409 26.04 12.02 5.03
CA LEU A 409 26.29 13.33 5.65
C LEU A 409 27.52 14.04 5.04
N LYS A 410 27.75 13.82 3.75
CA LYS A 410 28.78 14.49 2.95
C LYS A 410 28.11 15.31 1.85
N PRO A 411 28.74 16.42 1.42
CA PRO A 411 28.32 17.13 0.23
C PRO A 411 28.23 16.20 -0.98
N LEU A 412 27.21 16.37 -1.83
CA LEU A 412 26.92 15.42 -2.92
C LEU A 412 28.09 15.26 -3.91
N ASP A 413 28.86 16.33 -4.13
CA ASP A 413 30.11 16.38 -4.90
C ASP A 413 31.29 15.62 -4.26
N GLN A 414 31.18 15.26 -2.97
CA GLN A 414 32.19 14.56 -2.18
C GLN A 414 31.76 13.16 -1.75
N VAL A 415 30.59 12.70 -2.22
CA VAL A 415 30.09 11.36 -1.95
C VAL A 415 30.75 10.37 -2.91
N ASP A 416 31.23 9.27 -2.35
CA ASP A 416 31.63 8.11 -3.14
C ASP A 416 30.39 7.36 -3.63
N LEU A 417 30.08 7.53 -4.93
CA LEU A 417 28.98 6.86 -5.62
C LEU A 417 29.42 5.55 -6.29
N SER A 418 30.64 5.04 -6.04
CA SER A 418 31.12 3.80 -6.66
C SER A 418 30.29 2.57 -6.31
N THR A 419 30.27 1.59 -7.22
CA THR A 419 29.60 0.29 -7.00
C THR A 419 30.44 -0.60 -6.07
N ALA A 420 29.83 -1.65 -5.53
CA ALA A 420 30.56 -2.65 -4.74
C ALA A 420 31.68 -3.33 -5.57
N GLU A 421 31.44 -3.56 -6.86
CA GLU A 421 32.40 -4.13 -7.81
C GLU A 421 33.59 -3.20 -8.05
N GLU A 422 33.34 -1.90 -8.25
CA GLU A 422 34.38 -0.87 -8.38
C GLU A 422 35.22 -0.72 -7.09
N ARG A 423 34.66 -1.08 -5.92
CA ARG A 423 35.37 -1.17 -4.63
C ARG A 423 36.09 -2.50 -4.41
N GLY A 424 36.15 -3.37 -5.42
CA GLY A 424 36.85 -4.66 -5.36
C GLY A 424 36.06 -5.77 -4.66
N GLN A 425 34.76 -5.59 -4.43
CA GLN A 425 33.90 -6.64 -3.89
C GLN A 425 33.43 -7.54 -5.04
N LEU A 426 33.87 -8.80 -5.04
CA LEU A 426 33.45 -9.82 -6.01
C LEU A 426 31.93 -9.99 -5.98
N ASN A 427 31.30 -9.87 -7.15
CA ASN A 427 29.88 -10.10 -7.31
C ASN A 427 29.59 -11.62 -7.29
N LEU A 428 29.32 -12.16 -6.10
CA LEU A 428 29.06 -13.58 -5.85
C LEU A 428 27.84 -14.16 -6.62
N PHE A 429 27.07 -13.33 -7.31
CA PHE A 429 25.87 -13.72 -8.06
C PHE A 429 26.00 -13.64 -9.59
N LEU A 430 27.18 -13.28 -10.12
CA LEU A 430 27.46 -13.28 -11.57
C LEU A 430 28.28 -14.49 -12.05
N ASN A 431 28.74 -15.35 -11.14
CA ASN A 431 29.21 -16.68 -11.54
C ASN A 431 28.00 -17.58 -11.70
N GLU A 432 27.36 -17.45 -12.87
CA GLU A 432 26.67 -18.58 -13.46
C GLU A 432 27.60 -19.79 -13.35
N CYS A 433 27.12 -20.81 -12.65
CA CYS A 433 27.76 -22.09 -12.57
C CYS A 433 27.82 -22.66 -14.00
N GLU A 434 28.90 -22.37 -14.73
CA GLU A 434 29.30 -23.17 -15.87
C GLU A 434 29.57 -24.57 -15.33
N GLY A 435 28.56 -25.42 -15.48
CA GLY A 435 28.59 -26.79 -15.00
C GLY A 435 29.73 -27.56 -15.66
N MET A 436 30.64 -28.04 -14.82
CA MET A 436 31.45 -29.23 -15.07
C MET A 436 31.58 -29.99 -13.74
N CYS A 437 30.48 -30.63 -13.32
CA CYS A 437 30.55 -31.73 -12.35
C CYS A 437 30.52 -33.03 -13.15
N GLY A 438 31.69 -33.48 -13.59
CA GLY A 438 31.84 -34.69 -14.38
C GLY A 438 33.31 -35.08 -14.52
N VAL A 439 33.93 -35.52 -13.42
CA VAL A 439 34.71 -36.77 -13.28
C VAL A 439 34.59 -37.22 -11.83
#